data_AF-H1B680-F1
#
_entry.id   AF-H1B680-F1
#
_cell.length_a   1.000
_cell.length_b   1.000
_cell.length_c   1.000
_cell.angle_alpha   90.00
_cell.angle_beta   90.00
_cell.angle_gamma   90.00
#
_symmetry.space_group_name_H-M   'P 1'
#
loop_
_entity.id
_entity.type
_entity.pdbx_description
1 polymer ?
#
loop_
_entity_poly.entity_id
_entity_poly.type
_entity_poly.pdbx_seq_one_letter_code
_entity_poly.pdbx_strand_id
1 'polypeptide(L)'
;MQAHQKSIKDGIQNILFPVEHMNITQGNNGSYSHQGVNALDLAGYKGGCSPLYAPFDVVCVGVDGPDLGNAVFWQSQNKVRFADGTIDYATIMIIHDNNLDGIRVGVKYSQGTQIANAGTAGRATGNHNHFEIAKGKFTHKYDLNQKTKVYHLPNSISADKCCFVDKTDIINGNNMKWKHL
;
A
#
# COMPACT_ATOMS: atom_id res chain seq x y z
N MET A 1 4.61 -10.25 -1.18
CA MET A 1 6.07 -10.43 -1.08
C MET A 1 6.44 -11.02 0.27
N GLN A 2 7.64 -11.57 0.41
CA GLN A 2 8.21 -12.05 1.67
C GLN A 2 9.13 -11.00 2.31
N ALA A 3 9.37 -11.12 3.62
CA ALA A 3 10.39 -10.31 4.32
C ALA A 3 11.72 -10.29 3.54
N HIS A 4 12.31 -9.09 3.42
CA HIS A 4 13.57 -8.82 2.73
C HIS A 4 13.61 -9.20 1.23
N GLN A 5 12.48 -9.56 0.61
CA GLN A 5 12.42 -9.88 -0.81
C GLN A 5 12.78 -8.66 -1.65
N LYS A 6 13.65 -8.88 -2.63
CA LYS A 6 14.00 -7.92 -3.67
C LYS A 6 13.47 -8.40 -5.02
N SER A 7 13.14 -7.47 -5.91
CA SER A 7 12.84 -7.75 -7.30
C SER A 7 13.35 -6.62 -8.18
N ILE A 8 14.37 -6.93 -8.98
CA ILE A 8 15.05 -5.98 -9.86
C ILE A 8 15.23 -6.66 -11.22
N LYS A 9 14.88 -5.95 -12.29
CA LYS A 9 15.13 -6.36 -13.67
C LYS A 9 15.61 -5.15 -14.46
N ASP A 10 16.74 -5.31 -15.14
CA ASP A 10 17.41 -4.26 -15.93
C ASP A 10 17.70 -3.01 -15.10
N GLY A 11 18.17 -3.20 -13.85
CA GLY A 11 18.47 -2.12 -12.92
C GLY A 11 17.25 -1.39 -12.34
N ILE A 12 16.02 -1.80 -12.69
CA ILE A 12 14.77 -1.18 -12.23
C ILE A 12 14.04 -2.12 -11.29
N GLN A 13 13.68 -1.63 -10.10
CA GLN A 13 12.86 -2.37 -9.15
C GLN A 13 11.45 -2.59 -9.69
N ASN A 14 10.95 -3.82 -9.56
CA ASN A 14 9.54 -4.13 -9.78
C ASN A 14 8.77 -3.84 -8.49
N ILE A 15 7.59 -3.24 -8.60
CA ILE A 15 6.73 -3.00 -7.44
C ILE A 15 6.17 -4.35 -6.98
N LEU A 16 6.52 -4.81 -5.78
CA LEU A 16 5.97 -6.04 -5.22
C LEU A 16 4.77 -5.75 -4.32
N PHE A 17 3.75 -6.60 -4.30
CA PHE A 17 2.63 -6.44 -3.39
C PHE A 17 3.10 -6.61 -1.92
N PRO A 18 2.72 -5.71 -0.98
CA PRO A 18 3.48 -5.47 0.25
C PRO A 18 3.23 -6.47 1.39
N VAL A 19 2.46 -7.54 1.17
CA VAL A 19 2.13 -8.54 2.21
C VAL A 19 2.56 -9.95 1.80
N GLU A 20 2.82 -10.81 2.78
CA GLU A 20 3.08 -12.23 2.57
C GLU A 20 1.81 -12.99 2.18
N HIS A 21 0.71 -12.71 2.88
CA HIS A 21 -0.60 -13.33 2.67
C HIS A 21 -1.60 -12.26 2.22
N MET A 22 -2.02 -12.30 0.96
CA MET A 22 -3.04 -11.40 0.43
C MET A 22 -4.43 -11.91 0.81
N ASN A 23 -5.05 -11.20 1.76
CA ASN A 23 -6.44 -11.40 2.14
C ASN A 23 -7.17 -10.06 2.13
N ILE A 24 -7.74 -9.70 0.97
CA ILE A 24 -8.45 -8.44 0.78
C ILE A 24 -9.87 -8.58 1.32
N THR A 25 -10.25 -7.81 2.34
CA THR A 25 -11.61 -7.82 2.92
C THR A 25 -12.53 -6.77 2.33
N GLN A 26 -11.95 -5.70 1.76
CA GLN A 26 -12.66 -4.71 0.97
C GLN A 26 -11.72 -4.24 -0.15
N GLY A 27 -12.14 -4.38 -1.40
CA GLY A 27 -11.36 -3.95 -2.56
C GLY A 27 -11.81 -2.61 -3.15
N ASN A 28 -11.33 -2.34 -4.36
CA ASN A 28 -11.69 -1.16 -5.14
C ASN A 28 -13.20 -0.97 -5.22
N ASN A 29 -13.65 0.27 -5.06
CA ASN A 29 -15.07 0.64 -5.11
C ASN A 29 -15.96 -0.17 -4.13
N GLY A 30 -15.38 -0.61 -3.00
CA GLY A 30 -16.11 -1.29 -1.93
C GLY A 30 -17.25 -0.43 -1.37
N SER A 31 -18.36 -1.07 -1.04
CA SER A 31 -19.62 -0.39 -0.68
C SER A 31 -19.66 0.12 0.76
N TYR A 32 -18.66 -0.19 1.60
CA TYR A 32 -18.64 0.24 2.99
C TYR A 32 -17.94 1.60 3.13
N SER A 33 -16.68 1.69 2.70
CA SER A 33 -15.86 2.92 2.83
C SER A 33 -15.04 3.27 1.59
N HIS A 34 -15.00 2.43 0.55
CA HIS A 34 -14.12 2.60 -0.62
C HIS A 34 -14.85 3.09 -1.89
N GLN A 35 -16.03 3.69 -1.75
CA GLN A 35 -16.85 4.04 -2.91
C GLN A 35 -16.12 5.06 -3.80
N GLY A 36 -15.93 4.72 -5.07
CA GLY A 36 -15.30 5.57 -6.07
C GLY A 36 -13.78 5.71 -5.94
N VAL A 37 -13.10 4.85 -5.16
CA VAL A 37 -11.63 4.91 -4.94
C VAL A 37 -10.97 3.53 -5.10
N ASN A 38 -9.65 3.50 -5.28
CA ASN A 38 -8.84 2.30 -5.53
C ASN A 38 -8.13 1.78 -4.26
N ALA A 39 -8.86 1.73 -3.15
CA ALA A 39 -8.35 1.31 -1.85
C ALA A 39 -8.56 -0.18 -1.59
N LEU A 40 -7.63 -0.77 -0.84
CA LEU A 40 -7.69 -2.14 -0.36
C LEU A 40 -7.59 -2.20 1.16
N ASP A 41 -8.49 -2.93 1.80
CA ASP A 41 -8.33 -3.34 3.19
C ASP A 41 -7.65 -4.71 3.23
N LEU A 42 -6.42 -4.73 3.75
CA LEU A 42 -5.57 -5.91 3.86
C LEU A 42 -5.67 -6.46 5.28
N ALA A 43 -6.41 -7.55 5.46
CA ALA A 43 -6.64 -8.12 6.78
C ALA A 43 -5.41 -8.83 7.36
N GLY A 44 -5.33 -8.83 8.69
CA GLY A 44 -4.41 -9.69 9.43
C GLY A 44 -4.56 -11.18 9.08
N TYR A 45 -3.46 -11.92 9.02
CA TYR A 45 -3.48 -13.36 8.74
C TYR A 45 -3.73 -14.17 10.01
N LYS A 46 -4.70 -15.09 9.96
CA LYS A 46 -5.07 -15.98 11.09
C LYS A 46 -5.33 -15.26 12.42
N GLY A 47 -5.88 -14.05 12.37
CA GLY A 47 -6.17 -13.23 13.56
C GLY A 47 -4.95 -12.56 14.18
N GLY A 48 -3.76 -12.70 13.57
CA GLY A 48 -2.53 -12.05 13.99
C GLY A 48 -2.27 -10.70 13.31
N CYS A 49 -1.22 -10.02 13.78
CA CYS A 49 -0.66 -8.84 13.16
C CYS A 49 0.07 -9.22 11.86
N SER A 50 -0.38 -8.71 10.72
CA SER A 50 0.30 -8.90 9.43
C SER A 50 1.26 -7.75 9.16
N PRO A 51 2.57 -8.01 9.00
CA PRO A 51 3.51 -6.98 8.58
C PRO A 51 3.29 -6.59 7.12
N LEU A 52 3.51 -5.32 6.82
CA LEU A 52 3.63 -4.80 5.45
C LEU A 52 5.08 -4.43 5.19
N TYR A 53 5.58 -4.82 4.02
CA TYR A 53 6.95 -4.60 3.57
C TYR A 53 7.01 -3.58 2.44
N ALA A 54 8.13 -2.86 2.37
CA ALA A 54 8.38 -1.86 1.35
C ALA A 54 8.32 -2.49 -0.05
N PRO A 55 7.39 -2.07 -0.93
CA PRO A 55 7.20 -2.70 -2.24
C PRO A 55 8.33 -2.38 -3.23
N PHE A 56 9.13 -1.37 -2.91
CA PHE A 56 10.33 -0.87 -3.60
C PHE A 56 11.16 -0.08 -2.57
N ASP A 57 12.30 0.50 -2.95
CA ASP A 57 13.03 1.40 -2.07
C ASP A 57 12.20 2.68 -1.82
N VAL A 58 11.84 2.92 -0.56
CA VAL A 58 10.89 3.96 -0.15
C VAL A 58 11.58 5.11 0.58
N VAL A 59 10.98 6.29 0.51
CA VAL A 59 11.21 7.43 1.40
C VAL A 59 9.87 7.91 1.97
N CYS A 60 9.79 8.17 3.27
CA CYS A 60 8.60 8.73 3.89
C CYS A 60 8.45 10.19 3.49
N VAL A 61 7.29 10.54 2.93
CA VAL A 61 6.97 11.88 2.41
C VAL A 61 5.82 12.55 3.17
N GLY A 62 5.14 11.81 4.04
CA GLY A 62 4.11 12.34 4.91
C GLY A 62 3.72 11.35 6.01
N VAL A 63 3.29 11.88 7.14
CA VAL A 63 2.68 11.15 8.25
C VAL A 63 1.48 11.93 8.78
N ASP A 64 0.46 11.23 9.29
CA ASP A 64 -0.66 11.80 10.03
C ASP A 64 -0.75 11.24 11.45
N GLY A 65 -1.56 11.90 12.28
CA GLY A 65 -1.79 11.52 13.67
C GLY A 65 -2.77 10.34 13.84
N PRO A 66 -2.92 9.87 15.09
CA PRO A 66 -3.71 8.68 15.42
C PRO A 66 -5.20 8.81 15.10
N ASP A 67 -5.77 10.02 15.19
CA ASP A 67 -7.18 10.26 14.85
C ASP A 67 -7.49 10.01 13.36
N LEU A 68 -6.47 10.15 12.50
CA LEU A 68 -6.53 9.84 11.06
C LEU A 68 -5.96 8.44 10.76
N GLY A 69 -5.83 7.60 11.79
CA GLY A 69 -5.39 6.22 11.65
C GLY A 69 -3.90 6.06 11.41
N ASN A 70 -3.07 7.02 11.85
CA ASN A 70 -1.62 6.95 11.69
C ASN A 70 -1.21 6.75 10.21
N ALA A 71 -1.84 7.46 9.29
CA ALA A 71 -1.55 7.32 7.87
C ALA A 71 -0.08 7.66 7.58
N VAL A 72 0.58 6.83 6.77
CA VAL A 72 1.95 7.04 6.30
C VAL A 72 1.97 7.03 4.78
N PHE A 73 2.67 8.02 4.23
CA PHE A 73 2.86 8.19 2.80
C PHE A 73 4.31 7.88 2.45
N TRP A 74 4.50 6.94 1.53
CA TRP A 74 5.81 6.55 1.03
C TRP A 74 5.90 6.84 -0.46
N GLN A 75 7.07 7.31 -0.90
CA GLN A 75 7.36 7.49 -2.32
C GLN A 75 8.56 6.62 -2.70
N SER A 76 8.59 6.15 -3.95
CA SER A 76 9.78 5.48 -4.49
C SER A 76 10.96 6.44 -4.56
N GLN A 77 12.16 5.96 -4.21
CA GLN A 77 13.38 6.75 -4.31
C GLN A 77 13.83 6.96 -5.76
N ASN A 78 13.53 5.98 -6.63
CA ASN A 78 13.79 5.99 -8.06
C ASN A 78 12.52 5.62 -8.85
N LYS A 79 12.57 5.71 -10.18
CA LYS A 79 11.51 5.12 -11.02
C LYS A 79 11.48 3.60 -10.85
N VAL A 80 10.28 3.04 -10.80
CA VAL A 80 9.97 1.63 -10.58
C VAL A 80 9.08 1.10 -11.70
N ARG A 81 9.12 -0.21 -11.93
CA ARG A 81 8.31 -0.88 -12.95
C ARG A 81 6.98 -1.32 -12.37
N PHE A 82 5.90 -0.78 -12.93
CA PHE A 82 4.54 -1.15 -12.64
C PHE A 82 4.16 -2.45 -13.37
N ALA A 83 3.22 -3.21 -12.81
CA ALA A 83 2.70 -4.44 -13.42
C ALA A 83 1.96 -4.21 -14.76
N ASP A 84 1.52 -2.98 -15.04
CA ASP A 84 0.99 -2.57 -16.34
C ASP A 84 2.08 -2.39 -17.42
N GLY A 85 3.36 -2.52 -17.06
CA GLY A 85 4.52 -2.38 -17.95
C GLY A 85 5.13 -0.98 -18.00
N THR A 86 4.50 0.01 -17.37
CA THR A 86 5.03 1.38 -17.33
C THR A 86 6.15 1.54 -16.30
N ILE A 87 6.99 2.56 -16.48
CA ILE A 87 8.08 2.91 -15.57
C ILE A 87 7.92 4.36 -15.13
N ASP A 88 7.69 4.56 -13.84
CA ASP A 88 7.51 5.89 -13.24
C ASP A 88 7.83 5.87 -11.75
N TYR A 89 7.74 7.00 -11.06
CA TYR A 89 7.67 7.05 -9.61
C TYR A 89 6.35 6.43 -9.12
N ALA A 90 6.37 5.90 -7.90
CA ALA A 90 5.19 5.41 -7.23
C ALA A 90 5.06 6.06 -5.85
N THR A 91 3.82 6.31 -5.45
CA THR A 91 3.47 6.78 -4.10
C THR A 91 2.47 5.81 -3.50
N ILE A 92 2.64 5.45 -2.23
CA ILE A 92 1.71 4.58 -1.50
C ILE A 92 1.22 5.27 -0.24
N MET A 93 0.01 4.93 0.18
CA MET A 93 -0.58 5.30 1.45
C MET A 93 -0.90 4.02 2.23
N ILE A 94 -0.49 3.98 3.49
CA ILE A 94 -0.80 2.90 4.44
C ILE A 94 -1.45 3.54 5.67
N ILE A 95 -2.59 3.01 6.11
CA ILE A 95 -3.30 3.48 7.31
C ILE A 95 -3.56 2.28 8.25
N HIS A 96 -3.90 2.60 9.49
CA HIS A 96 -4.36 1.74 10.58
C HIS A 96 -3.26 1.06 11.41
N ASP A 97 -1.98 1.30 11.16
CA ASP A 97 -0.93 0.85 12.08
C ASP A 97 -1.10 1.55 13.46
N ASN A 98 -1.03 0.77 14.54
CA ASN A 98 -1.14 1.29 15.89
C ASN A 98 0.15 2.00 16.36
N ASN A 99 1.28 1.79 15.69
CA ASN A 99 2.56 2.35 16.09
C ASN A 99 3.38 2.84 14.88
N LEU A 100 3.83 4.10 14.94
CA LEU A 100 4.71 4.71 13.94
C LEU A 100 6.16 4.88 14.41
N ASP A 101 6.59 4.15 15.44
CA ASP A 101 7.94 4.25 15.98
C ASP A 101 9.01 4.11 14.89
N GLY A 102 9.90 5.10 14.82
CA GLY A 102 10.94 5.18 13.80
C GLY A 102 10.49 5.72 12.43
N ILE A 103 9.19 5.78 12.16
CA ILE A 103 8.62 6.33 10.93
C ILE A 103 8.45 7.84 11.07
N ARG A 104 9.15 8.60 10.22
CA ARG A 104 9.05 10.06 10.13
C ARG A 104 9.44 10.51 8.74
N VAL A 105 8.96 11.68 8.32
CA VAL A 105 9.30 12.27 7.01
C VAL A 105 10.82 12.29 6.82
N GLY A 106 11.25 11.83 5.64
CA GLY A 106 12.67 11.72 5.26
C GLY A 106 13.33 10.38 5.59
N VAL A 107 12.73 9.52 6.42
CA VAL A 107 13.27 8.16 6.65
C VAL A 107 13.19 7.34 5.37
N LYS A 108 14.20 6.49 5.15
CA LYS A 108 14.35 5.66 3.96
C LYS A 108 14.49 4.20 4.35
N TYR A 109 13.83 3.34 3.58
CA TYR A 109 13.95 1.90 3.73
C TYR A 109 14.11 1.25 2.37
N SER A 110 14.79 0.11 2.35
CA SER A 110 14.99 -0.66 1.13
C SER A 110 13.80 -1.61 0.90
N GLN A 111 13.58 -2.04 -0.34
CA GLN A 111 12.51 -2.99 -0.70
C GLN A 111 12.53 -4.24 0.20
N GLY A 112 11.38 -4.68 0.69
CA GLY A 112 11.26 -5.82 1.59
C GLY A 112 11.58 -5.53 3.07
N THR A 113 12.00 -4.31 3.43
CA THR A 113 12.02 -3.89 4.84
C THR A 113 10.58 -3.70 5.33
N GLN A 114 10.28 -4.15 6.55
CA GLN A 114 8.97 -3.90 7.16
C GLN A 114 8.77 -2.39 7.38
N ILE A 115 7.60 -1.88 6.97
CA ILE A 115 7.25 -0.46 7.04
C ILE A 115 5.91 -0.18 7.73
N ALA A 116 5.13 -1.21 8.03
CA ALA A 116 3.94 -1.11 8.86
C ALA A 116 3.54 -2.49 9.41
N ASN A 117 2.55 -2.47 10.28
CA ASN A 117 1.78 -3.57 10.79
C ASN A 117 0.29 -3.31 10.58
N ALA A 118 -0.48 -4.37 10.36
CA ALA A 118 -1.94 -4.29 10.49
C ALA A 118 -2.29 -3.86 11.91
N GLY A 119 -3.30 -3.00 12.02
CA GLY A 119 -3.74 -2.48 13.30
C GLY A 119 -5.16 -1.95 13.24
N THR A 120 -5.46 -1.08 14.20
CA THR A 120 -6.80 -0.58 14.48
C THR A 120 -6.84 0.94 14.69
N ALA A 121 -5.77 1.66 14.34
CA ALA A 121 -5.69 3.09 14.60
C ALA A 121 -6.77 3.87 13.84
N GLY A 122 -7.29 4.96 14.40
CA GLY A 122 -8.35 5.74 13.77
C GLY A 122 -9.68 4.99 13.72
N ARG A 123 -10.38 5.04 12.58
CA ARG A 123 -11.73 4.48 12.41
C ARG A 123 -11.73 3.09 11.76
N ALA A 124 -10.85 2.21 12.19
CA ALA A 124 -10.80 0.83 11.70
C ALA A 124 -11.97 0.00 12.27
N THR A 125 -12.59 -0.85 11.44
CA THR A 125 -13.64 -1.80 11.86
C THR A 125 -13.09 -3.15 12.33
N GLY A 126 -11.78 -3.36 12.19
CA GLY A 126 -11.07 -4.57 12.56
C GLY A 126 -9.58 -4.44 12.27
N ASN A 127 -8.80 -5.48 12.57
CA ASN A 127 -7.36 -5.49 12.37
C ASN A 127 -6.98 -5.60 10.88
N HIS A 128 -6.54 -4.50 10.28
CA HIS A 128 -6.14 -4.45 8.86
C HIS A 128 -5.20 -3.27 8.59
N ASN A 129 -4.74 -3.15 7.34
CA ASN A 129 -4.25 -1.90 6.79
C ASN A 129 -5.11 -1.45 5.61
N HIS A 130 -5.42 -0.16 5.55
CA HIS A 130 -5.87 0.48 4.30
C HIS A 130 -4.65 0.74 3.44
N PHE A 131 -4.66 0.26 2.20
CA PHE A 131 -3.57 0.39 1.25
C PHE A 131 -4.06 1.02 -0.06
N GLU A 132 -3.35 2.07 -0.49
CA GLU A 132 -3.49 2.66 -1.83
C GLU A 132 -2.14 2.87 -2.47
N ILE A 133 -2.12 2.87 -3.81
CA ILE A 133 -0.95 3.14 -4.62
C ILE A 133 -1.31 4.07 -5.78
N ALA A 134 -0.43 5.01 -6.08
CA ALA A 134 -0.56 6.00 -7.14
C ALA A 134 0.69 6.02 -8.03
N LYS A 135 0.50 6.43 -9.28
CA LYS A 135 1.58 6.70 -10.24
C LYS A 135 2.03 8.16 -10.10
N GLY A 136 3.34 8.37 -10.08
CA GLY A 136 3.96 9.67 -9.91
C GLY A 136 4.52 9.93 -8.52
N LYS A 137 5.10 11.13 -8.36
CA LYS A 137 5.63 11.62 -7.09
C LYS A 137 4.50 12.12 -6.18
N PHE A 138 4.78 12.11 -4.88
CA PHE A 138 3.88 12.66 -3.88
C PHE A 138 3.67 14.15 -4.10
N THR A 139 2.40 14.57 -4.09
CA THR A 139 1.99 15.97 -4.21
C THR A 139 1.44 16.47 -2.89
N HIS A 140 0.44 15.76 -2.36
CA HIS A 140 -0.28 16.04 -1.12
C HIS A 140 -0.93 14.76 -0.60
N LYS A 141 -1.43 14.79 0.63
CA LYS A 141 -1.88 13.59 1.35
C LYS A 141 -3.17 12.98 0.81
N TYR A 142 -4.21 13.80 0.61
CA TYR A 142 -5.54 13.32 0.27
C TYR A 142 -6.23 14.16 -0.78
N ASP A 143 -6.93 13.50 -1.69
CA ASP A 143 -8.04 14.07 -2.46
C ASP A 143 -9.38 13.61 -1.88
N LEU A 144 -10.41 14.43 -2.09
CA LEU A 144 -11.78 14.08 -1.74
C LEU A 144 -12.55 13.71 -3.01
N ASN A 145 -13.07 12.48 -3.08
CA ASN A 145 -14.03 12.12 -4.11
C ASN A 145 -15.32 12.91 -3.86
N GLN A 146 -15.61 13.90 -4.71
CA GLN A 146 -16.75 14.81 -4.48
C GLN A 146 -18.12 14.14 -4.53
N LYS A 147 -18.24 13.00 -5.21
CA LYS A 147 -19.50 12.25 -5.33
C LYS A 147 -19.75 11.37 -4.12
N THR A 148 -18.73 10.67 -3.66
CA THR A 148 -18.86 9.67 -2.58
C THR A 148 -18.44 10.19 -1.20
N LYS A 149 -17.80 11.36 -1.16
CA LYS A 149 -17.21 11.97 0.04
C LYS A 149 -16.14 11.12 0.73
N VAL A 150 -15.51 10.23 -0.02
CA VAL A 150 -14.40 9.38 0.42
C VAL A 150 -13.06 10.06 0.15
N TYR A 151 -12.21 10.15 1.17
CA TYR A 151 -10.82 10.60 1.03
C TYR A 151 -9.94 9.47 0.50
N HIS A 152 -9.01 9.79 -0.39
CA HIS A 152 -8.13 8.81 -1.03
C HIS A 152 -6.79 9.42 -1.41
N LEU A 153 -5.81 8.56 -1.73
CA LEU A 153 -4.51 9.01 -2.21
C LEU A 153 -4.67 9.66 -3.60
N PRO A 154 -4.11 10.87 -3.83
CA PRO A 154 -4.19 11.52 -5.13
C PRO A 154 -3.65 10.64 -6.26
N ASN A 155 -4.38 10.59 -7.38
CA ASN A 155 -4.06 9.75 -8.54
C ASN A 155 -3.94 8.25 -8.24
N SER A 156 -4.63 7.74 -7.21
CA SER A 156 -4.59 6.32 -6.90
C SER A 156 -5.14 5.46 -8.04
N ILE A 157 -4.45 4.35 -8.29
CA ILE A 157 -4.74 3.39 -9.34
C ILE A 157 -4.81 2.01 -8.72
N SER A 158 -5.62 1.13 -9.33
CA SER A 158 -5.82 -0.22 -8.84
C SER A 158 -4.47 -0.96 -8.66
N ALA A 159 -4.29 -1.58 -7.49
CA ALA A 159 -3.04 -2.20 -7.11
C ALA A 159 -2.63 -3.37 -8.03
N ASP A 160 -3.58 -4.07 -8.67
CA ASP A 160 -3.29 -5.13 -9.64
C ASP A 160 -2.64 -4.62 -10.95
N LYS A 161 -2.77 -3.33 -11.25
CA LYS A 161 -2.04 -2.65 -12.34
C LYS A 161 -0.65 -2.19 -11.91
N CYS A 162 -0.36 -2.16 -10.61
CA CYS A 162 0.87 -1.62 -10.06
C CYS A 162 1.82 -2.72 -9.61
N CYS A 163 1.31 -3.66 -8.85
CA CYS A 163 2.10 -4.60 -8.07
C CYS A 163 2.15 -5.97 -8.74
N PHE A 164 3.34 -6.57 -8.73
CA PHE A 164 3.52 -7.99 -8.96
C PHE A 164 3.33 -8.77 -7.65
N VAL A 165 2.83 -10.00 -7.74
CA VAL A 165 2.48 -10.85 -6.59
C VAL A 165 3.45 -12.01 -6.38
N ASP A 166 4.67 -11.94 -6.93
CA ASP A 166 5.70 -12.96 -6.75
C ASP A 166 5.93 -13.32 -5.29
N LYS A 167 5.82 -14.62 -4.98
CA LYS A 167 5.93 -15.20 -3.63
C LYS A 167 4.90 -14.67 -2.62
N THR A 168 3.78 -14.13 -3.10
CA THR A 168 2.62 -13.79 -2.25
C THR A 168 1.66 -14.96 -2.23
N ASP A 169 1.24 -15.39 -1.05
CA ASP A 169 0.18 -16.36 -0.87
C ASP A 169 -1.17 -15.66 -1.01
N ILE A 170 -1.94 -15.97 -2.06
CA ILE A 170 -3.21 -15.29 -2.35
C ILE A 170 -4.37 -16.10 -1.78
N ILE A 171 -4.91 -15.62 -0.66
CA ILE A 171 -6.08 -16.18 0.00
C ILE A 171 -7.35 -15.59 -0.62
N ASN A 172 -7.38 -14.26 -0.76
CA ASN A 172 -8.44 -13.53 -1.44
C ASN A 172 -7.87 -12.34 -2.22
N GLY A 173 -7.84 -12.46 -3.55
CA GLY A 173 -7.40 -11.42 -4.47
C GLY A 173 -8.50 -10.46 -4.95
N ASN A 174 -9.71 -10.54 -4.38
CA ASN A 174 -10.86 -9.67 -4.70
C ASN A 174 -11.18 -9.59 -6.21
N ASN A 175 -11.03 -10.72 -6.92
CA ASN A 175 -11.27 -10.87 -8.37
C ASN A 175 -10.49 -9.90 -9.28
N MET A 176 -9.38 -9.33 -8.79
CA MET A 176 -8.51 -8.44 -9.58
C MET A 176 -7.50 -9.24 -10.42
N LYS A 177 -6.90 -8.61 -11.44
CA LYS A 177 -6.01 -9.27 -12.41
C LYS A 177 -4.54 -9.17 -12.00
N TRP A 178 -4.20 -9.83 -10.90
CA TRP A 178 -2.84 -9.87 -10.37
C TRP A 178 -1.85 -10.54 -11.34
N LYS A 179 -0.60 -10.05 -11.35
CA LYS A 179 0.45 -10.54 -12.25
C LYS A 179 1.67 -11.03 -11.49
N HIS A 180 2.29 -12.07 -12.03
CA HIS A 180 3.65 -12.51 -11.67
C HIS A 180 4.64 -11.96 -12.70
N LEU A 181 5.94 -11.94 -12.36
CA LEU A 181 7.02 -11.51 -13.25
C LEU A 181 7.35 -12.54 -14.34
#